data_AF-A0A261AW05-F1
#
_entry.id   AF-A0A261AW05-F1
#
_cell.length_a   1.000
_cell.length_b   1.000
_cell.length_c   1.000
_cell.angle_alpha   90.00
_cell.angle_beta   90.00
_cell.angle_gamma   90.00
#
_symmetry.space_group_name_H-M   'P 1'
#
loop_
_entity.id
_entity.type
_entity.pdbx_description
1 polymer ?
#
loop_
_entity_poly.entity_id
_entity_poly.type
_entity_poly.pdbx_seq_one_letter_code
_entity_poly.pdbx_strand_id
1 'polypeptide(L)'
;MKEMLLVAVFISLFLMANTETSKECSKHIFIETIREMTDFTDTQLDTLQNLSPETKKKLKTTIMNVLSSLGLLLEMSISPSFSMTTFPNYIFRAQNLMVLLEKDFENMKHETENMSDSLAIFQQGLSSIVNNIPMKAMKCLQSQ
;
A
#
# COMPACT_ATOMS: atom_id res chain seq x y z
N MET A 1 15.26 -6.85 8.19
CA MET A 1 14.02 -7.68 8.29
C MET A 1 13.13 -7.56 7.04
N LYS A 2 12.79 -6.35 6.56
CA LYS A 2 11.97 -6.15 5.34
C LYS A 2 12.51 -6.83 4.08
N GLU A 3 13.82 -6.73 3.81
CA GLU A 3 14.42 -7.34 2.61
C GLU A 3 14.39 -8.88 2.63
N MET A 4 14.69 -9.47 3.79
CA MET A 4 14.68 -10.93 3.98
C MET A 4 13.24 -11.49 3.88
N LEU A 5 12.24 -10.72 4.37
CA LEU A 5 10.82 -11.02 4.22
C LEU A 5 10.39 -10.97 2.75
N LEU A 6 10.85 -9.96 2.01
CA LEU A 6 10.58 -9.81 0.58
C LEU A 6 11.14 -11.00 -0.20
N VAL A 7 12.41 -11.35 0.03
CA VAL A 7 13.08 -12.49 -0.63
C VAL A 7 12.34 -13.81 -0.34
N ALA A 8 11.90 -14.03 0.91
CA ALA A 8 11.12 -15.21 1.25
C ALA A 8 9.78 -15.26 0.49
N VAL A 9 9.07 -14.13 0.40
CA VAL A 9 7.84 -14.00 -0.39
C VAL A 9 8.10 -14.31 -1.87
N PHE A 10 9.17 -13.79 -2.45
CA PHE A 10 9.57 -14.09 -3.82
C PHE A 10 9.75 -15.60 -4.03
N ILE A 11 10.54 -16.26 -3.16
CA ILE A 11 10.80 -17.71 -3.26
C ILE A 11 9.49 -18.51 -3.14
N SER A 12 8.65 -18.20 -2.15
CA SER A 12 7.37 -18.88 -1.95
C SER A 12 6.42 -18.71 -3.15
N LEU A 13 6.38 -17.52 -3.74
CA LEU A 13 5.55 -17.22 -4.91
C LEU A 13 6.01 -17.92 -6.18
N PHE A 14 7.33 -18.05 -6.38
CA PHE A 14 7.88 -18.84 -7.47
C PHE A 14 7.52 -20.33 -7.36
N LEU A 15 7.50 -20.88 -6.14
CA LEU A 15 7.17 -22.28 -5.90
C LEU A 15 5.68 -22.59 -6.08
N MET A 16 4.78 -21.61 -5.90
CA MET A 16 3.32 -21.80 -5.96
C MET A 16 2.66 -21.32 -7.26
N ALA A 17 3.44 -21.09 -8.32
CA ALA A 17 3.01 -20.30 -9.48
C ALA A 17 1.83 -20.85 -10.31
N ASN A 18 1.27 -22.02 -9.98
CA ASN A 18 0.33 -22.77 -10.83
C ASN A 18 -1.02 -23.13 -10.18
N THR A 19 -1.42 -22.54 -9.06
CA THR A 19 -2.70 -22.88 -8.41
C THR A 19 -3.75 -21.77 -8.56
N GLU A 20 -4.99 -22.13 -8.85
CA GLU A 20 -6.12 -21.18 -8.96
C GLU A 20 -6.39 -20.42 -7.64
N THR A 21 -6.07 -21.05 -6.51
CA THR A 21 -6.10 -20.47 -5.14
C THR A 21 -5.14 -19.30 -4.94
N SER A 22 -4.12 -19.15 -5.79
CA SER A 22 -3.16 -18.05 -5.70
C SER A 22 -3.70 -16.71 -6.22
N LYS A 23 -4.66 -16.74 -7.16
CA LYS A 23 -5.32 -15.53 -7.70
C LYS A 23 -6.29 -14.91 -6.69
N GLU A 24 -7.07 -15.74 -6.00
CA GLU A 24 -7.97 -15.25 -4.95
C GLU A 24 -7.17 -14.65 -3.79
N CYS A 25 -6.00 -15.21 -3.50
CA CYS A 25 -5.07 -14.67 -2.51
C CYS A 25 -4.59 -13.26 -2.88
N SER A 26 -4.07 -13.05 -4.10
CA SER A 26 -3.62 -11.73 -4.54
C SER A 26 -4.73 -10.68 -4.54
N LYS A 27 -5.94 -11.09 -4.97
CA LYS A 27 -7.13 -10.24 -4.95
C LYS A 27 -7.49 -9.83 -3.53
N HIS A 28 -7.56 -10.79 -2.60
CA HIS A 28 -7.90 -10.52 -1.21
C HIS A 28 -6.93 -9.53 -0.57
N ILE A 29 -5.63 -9.71 -0.79
CA ILE A 29 -4.58 -8.84 -0.24
C ILE A 29 -4.75 -7.39 -0.71
N PHE A 30 -4.97 -7.16 -2.01
CA PHE A 30 -5.15 -5.79 -2.50
C PHE A 30 -6.46 -5.16 -2.02
N ILE A 31 -7.56 -5.93 -1.95
CA ILE A 31 -8.83 -5.44 -1.38
C ILE A 31 -8.64 -5.02 0.09
N GLU A 32 -8.01 -5.88 0.89
CA GLU A 32 -7.76 -5.63 2.30
C GLU A 32 -6.86 -4.39 2.50
N THR A 33 -5.78 -4.26 1.73
CA THR A 33 -4.91 -3.08 1.77
C THR A 33 -5.63 -1.80 1.37
N ILE A 34 -6.44 -1.81 0.30
CA ILE A 34 -7.22 -0.64 -0.11
C ILE A 34 -8.20 -0.23 0.99
N ARG A 35 -8.88 -1.21 1.60
CA ARG A 35 -9.82 -0.98 2.70
C ARG A 35 -9.14 -0.37 3.90
N GLU A 36 -8.05 -0.96 4.39
CA GLU A 36 -7.29 -0.43 5.53
C GLU A 36 -6.77 0.98 5.27
N MET A 37 -6.26 1.23 4.07
CA MET A 37 -5.76 2.56 3.69
C MET A 37 -6.88 3.60 3.63
N THR A 38 -8.06 3.21 3.15
CA THR A 38 -9.25 4.08 3.12
C THR A 38 -9.72 4.37 4.54
N ASP A 39 -9.94 3.34 5.36
CA ASP A 39 -10.42 3.48 6.75
C ASP A 39 -9.44 4.31 7.60
N PHE A 40 -8.13 4.08 7.43
CA PHE A 40 -7.09 4.85 8.11
C PHE A 40 -7.11 6.32 7.67
N THR A 41 -7.22 6.57 6.36
CA THR A 41 -7.28 7.92 5.82
C THR A 41 -8.50 8.66 6.34
N ASP A 42 -9.69 8.07 6.26
CA ASP A 42 -10.92 8.72 6.71
C ASP A 42 -10.89 9.03 8.20
N THR A 43 -10.30 8.14 9.01
CA THR A 43 -10.20 8.35 10.46
C THR A 43 -9.16 9.42 10.83
N GLN A 44 -8.01 9.43 10.15
CA GLN A 44 -6.87 10.26 10.55
C GLN A 44 -6.77 11.59 9.79
N LEU A 45 -7.43 11.73 8.63
CA LEU A 45 -7.39 12.98 7.87
C LEU A 45 -8.07 14.13 8.63
N ASP A 46 -9.06 13.83 9.47
CA ASP A 46 -9.76 14.82 10.29
C ASP A 46 -9.03 15.17 11.59
N THR A 47 -8.01 14.39 11.98
CA THR A 47 -7.13 14.73 13.11
C THR A 47 -6.06 15.75 12.72
N LEU A 48 -5.86 16.00 11.42
CA LEU A 48 -4.96 17.03 10.86
C LEU A 48 -5.62 18.42 10.88
N GLN A 49 -6.02 18.89 12.07
CA GLN A 49 -6.90 20.06 12.26
C GLN A 49 -6.31 21.43 11.88
N ASN A 50 -5.01 21.52 11.56
CA ASN A 50 -4.33 22.79 11.27
C ASN A 50 -3.77 22.89 9.84
N LEU A 51 -4.15 21.97 8.93
CA LEU A 51 -3.77 22.07 7.52
C LEU A 51 -4.54 23.20 6.84
N SER A 52 -3.86 23.97 5.99
CA SER A 52 -4.55 24.88 5.09
C SER A 52 -5.55 24.09 4.21
N PRO A 53 -6.66 24.70 3.78
CA PRO A 53 -7.59 24.03 2.86
C PRO A 53 -6.92 23.50 1.60
N GLU A 54 -5.91 24.21 1.09
CA GLU A 54 -5.12 23.81 -0.07
C GLU A 54 -4.25 22.58 0.22
N THR A 55 -3.53 22.56 1.34
CA THR A 55 -2.70 21.43 1.76
C THR A 55 -3.58 20.20 2.07
N LYS A 56 -4.73 20.35 2.72
CA LYS A 56 -5.69 19.25 2.95
C LYS A 56 -6.22 18.68 1.63
N LYS A 57 -6.51 19.55 0.65
CA LYS A 57 -6.93 19.13 -0.70
C LYS A 57 -5.82 18.39 -1.43
N LYS A 58 -4.58 18.90 -1.40
CA LYS A 58 -3.41 18.27 -2.00
C LYS A 58 -3.17 16.88 -1.41
N LEU A 59 -3.16 16.80 -0.08
CA LEU A 59 -3.02 15.55 0.67
C LEU A 59 -4.08 14.52 0.25
N LYS A 60 -5.36 14.90 0.30
CA LYS A 60 -6.46 14.03 -0.12
C LYS A 60 -6.28 13.53 -1.56
N THR A 61 -5.86 14.42 -2.46
CA THR A 61 -5.61 14.08 -3.87
C THR A 61 -4.49 13.06 -4.00
N THR A 62 -3.36 13.26 -3.32
CA THR A 62 -2.22 12.33 -3.37
C THR A 62 -2.60 10.95 -2.83
N ILE A 63 -3.34 10.88 -1.72
CA ILE A 63 -3.82 9.60 -1.17
C ILE A 63 -4.77 8.90 -2.15
N MET A 64 -5.72 9.64 -2.73
CA MET A 64 -6.64 9.10 -3.74
C MET A 64 -5.90 8.58 -4.98
N ASN A 65 -4.79 9.21 -5.39
CA ASN A 65 -3.95 8.71 -6.48
C ASN A 65 -3.29 7.37 -6.13
N VAL A 66 -2.84 7.20 -4.88
CA VAL A 66 -2.30 5.91 -4.42
C VAL A 66 -3.40 4.86 -4.36
N LEU A 67 -4.58 5.17 -3.81
CA LEU A 67 -5.72 4.26 -3.78
C LEU A 67 -6.16 3.85 -5.19
N SER A 68 -6.22 4.78 -6.13
CA SER A 68 -6.50 4.50 -7.54
C SER A 68 -5.46 3.56 -8.15
N SER A 69 -4.18 3.79 -7.85
CA SER A 69 -3.09 2.96 -8.36
C SER A 69 -3.13 1.54 -7.75
N LEU A 70 -3.45 1.41 -6.46
CA LEU A 70 -3.71 0.12 -5.82
C LEU A 70 -4.92 -0.59 -6.44
N GLY A 71 -5.97 0.15 -6.80
CA GLY A 71 -7.12 -0.37 -7.56
C GLY A 71 -6.73 -0.97 -8.91
N LEU A 72 -5.83 -0.30 -9.65
CA LEU A 72 -5.27 -0.86 -10.89
C LEU A 72 -4.46 -2.15 -10.63
N LEU A 73 -3.70 -2.22 -9.53
CA LEU A 73 -2.99 -3.45 -9.16
C LEU A 73 -3.97 -4.59 -8.84
N LEU A 74 -5.10 -4.29 -8.18
CA LEU A 74 -6.18 -5.24 -7.94
C LEU A 74 -6.77 -5.75 -9.26
N GLU A 75 -7.14 -4.87 -10.19
CA GLU A 75 -7.67 -5.25 -11.52
C GLU A 75 -6.69 -6.14 -12.28
N MET A 76 -5.40 -5.78 -12.27
CA MET A 76 -4.36 -6.60 -12.89
C MET A 76 -4.17 -7.95 -12.20
N SER A 77 -4.41 -8.06 -10.89
CA SER A 77 -4.30 -9.33 -10.14
C SER A 77 -5.44 -10.31 -10.43
N ILE A 78 -6.59 -9.82 -10.91
CA ILE A 78 -7.74 -10.66 -11.29
C ILE A 78 -7.84 -10.89 -12.80
N SER A 79 -6.94 -10.29 -13.59
CA SER A 79 -6.90 -10.49 -15.04
C SER A 79 -6.68 -11.98 -15.39
N PRO A 80 -7.30 -12.48 -16.47
CA PRO A 80 -6.98 -13.81 -17.02
C PRO A 80 -5.49 -13.99 -17.32
N SER A 81 -4.80 -12.91 -17.72
CA SER A 81 -3.36 -12.88 -18.02
C SER A 81 -2.46 -12.81 -16.78
N PHE A 82 -3.03 -12.71 -15.58
CA PHE A 82 -2.26 -12.65 -14.34
C PHE A 82 -1.57 -13.98 -14.05
N SER A 83 -0.29 -13.89 -13.69
CA SER A 83 0.53 -14.99 -13.21
C SER A 83 1.10 -14.64 -11.84
N MET A 84 1.18 -15.63 -10.94
CA MET A 84 1.82 -15.44 -9.64
C MET A 84 3.31 -15.12 -9.72
N THR A 85 3.96 -15.46 -10.83
CA THR A 85 5.34 -15.02 -11.10
C THR A 85 5.45 -13.49 -11.20
N THR A 86 4.34 -12.81 -11.52
CA THR A 86 4.26 -11.35 -11.61
C THR A 86 3.74 -10.68 -10.34
N PHE A 87 3.16 -11.46 -9.41
CA PHE A 87 2.63 -10.91 -8.16
C PHE A 87 3.67 -10.16 -7.30
N PRO A 88 4.91 -10.66 -7.13
CA PRO A 88 5.93 -9.90 -6.43
C PRO A 88 6.20 -8.52 -7.04
N ASN A 89 6.11 -8.39 -8.37
CA ASN A 89 6.28 -7.10 -9.04
C ASN A 89 5.17 -6.13 -8.67
N TYR A 90 3.95 -6.63 -8.44
CA TYR A 90 2.83 -5.79 -8.00
C TYR A 90 2.97 -5.37 -6.53
N ILE A 91 3.48 -6.24 -5.67
CA ILE A 91 3.85 -5.88 -4.29
C ILE A 91 4.91 -4.77 -4.29
N PHE A 92 5.95 -4.91 -5.11
CA PHE A 92 7.00 -3.89 -5.24
C PHE A 92 6.46 -2.56 -5.79
N ARG A 93 5.55 -2.60 -6.78
CA ARG A 93 4.86 -1.41 -7.28
C ARG A 93 4.06 -0.71 -6.19
N ALA A 94 3.32 -1.47 -5.37
CA ALA A 94 2.59 -0.91 -4.22
C ALA A 94 3.53 -0.20 -3.24
N GLN A 95 4.66 -0.82 -2.89
CA GLN A 95 5.67 -0.22 -2.02
C GLN A 95 6.28 1.05 -2.63
N ASN A 96 6.54 1.08 -3.94
CA ASN A 96 7.06 2.28 -4.61
C ASN A 96 6.05 3.43 -4.62
N LEU A 97 4.74 3.16 -4.78
CA LEU A 97 3.71 4.19 -4.64
C LEU A 97 3.77 4.85 -3.27
N MET A 98 4.05 4.06 -2.24
CA MET A 98 4.17 4.55 -0.88
C MET A 98 5.42 5.42 -0.69
N VAL A 99 6.56 5.03 -1.26
CA VAL A 99 7.78 5.87 -1.26
C VAL A 99 7.54 7.21 -1.98
N LEU A 100 6.77 7.22 -3.07
CA LEU A 100 6.41 8.46 -3.77
C LEU A 100 5.52 9.36 -2.91
N LEU A 101 4.53 8.77 -2.25
CA LEU A 101 3.66 9.49 -1.32
C LEU A 101 4.45 10.04 -0.11
N GLU A 102 5.41 9.30 0.42
CA GLU A 102 6.34 9.78 1.46
C GLU A 102 7.13 11.01 1.02
N LYS A 103 7.62 11.04 -0.24
CA LYS A 103 8.28 12.23 -0.80
C LYS A 103 7.33 13.41 -0.98
N ASP A 104 6.10 13.15 -1.39
CA ASP A 104 5.08 14.19 -1.51
C ASP A 104 4.78 14.82 -0.13
N PHE A 105 4.79 14.03 0.94
CA PHE A 105 4.68 14.53 2.31
C PHE A 105 5.86 15.38 2.74
N GLU A 106 7.09 14.96 2.45
CA GLU A 106 8.31 15.74 2.74
C GLU A 106 8.25 17.12 2.07
N ASN A 107 7.78 17.17 0.83
CA ASN A 107 7.59 18.44 0.10
C ASN A 107 6.53 19.34 0.74
N MET A 108 5.54 18.78 1.43
CA MET A 108 4.51 19.54 2.16
C MET A 108 5.00 20.01 3.54
N LYS A 109 6.05 19.40 4.10
CA LYS A 109 6.56 19.71 5.45
C LYS A 109 7.04 21.15 5.60
N HIS A 110 7.55 21.76 4.53
CA HIS A 110 7.97 23.17 4.49
C HIS A 110 6.80 24.15 4.72
N GLU A 111 5.56 23.74 4.48
CA GLU A 111 4.36 24.55 4.73
C GLU A 111 3.83 24.40 6.15
N THR A 112 4.37 23.48 6.95
CA THR A 112 3.73 22.98 8.18
C THR A 112 4.70 22.79 9.37
N GLU A 113 5.63 23.73 9.61
CA GLU A 113 6.63 23.64 10.69
C GLU A 113 6.05 23.25 12.07
N ASN A 114 4.79 23.59 12.36
CA ASN A 114 4.09 23.26 13.61
C ASN A 114 3.36 21.90 13.63
N MET A 115 3.40 21.09 12.56
CA MET A 115 2.63 19.84 12.41
C MET A 115 3.46 18.62 11.98
N SER A 116 4.79 18.72 12.10
CA SER A 116 5.75 17.66 11.79
C SER A 116 5.30 16.29 12.30
N ASP A 117 4.79 16.23 13.54
CA ASP A 117 4.59 14.96 14.24
C ASP A 117 3.28 14.27 13.84
N SER A 118 2.17 15.01 13.72
CA SER A 118 0.89 14.44 13.26
C SER A 118 0.97 13.98 11.80
N LEU A 119 1.67 14.74 10.94
CA LEU A 119 1.89 14.34 9.56
C LEU A 119 2.81 13.12 9.46
N ALA A 120 3.85 13.04 10.30
CA ALA A 120 4.73 11.87 10.37
C ALA A 120 3.98 10.62 10.86
N ILE A 121 3.11 10.73 11.86
CA ILE A 121 2.26 9.62 12.32
C ILE A 121 1.32 9.16 11.20
N PHE A 122 0.71 10.10 10.49
CA PHE A 122 -0.16 9.79 9.35
C PHE A 122 0.60 9.05 8.25
N GLN A 123 1.76 9.57 7.85
CA GLN A 123 2.65 8.95 6.87
C GLN A 123 3.09 7.55 7.32
N GLN A 124 3.50 7.39 8.58
CA GLN A 124 3.95 6.11 9.12
C GLN A 124 2.81 5.07 9.13
N GLY A 125 1.58 5.49 9.42
CA GLY A 125 0.42 4.60 9.38
C GLY A 125 0.13 4.10 7.95
N LEU A 126 0.12 4.99 6.97
CA LEU A 126 -0.03 4.62 5.56
C LEU A 126 1.09 3.69 5.08
N SER A 127 2.33 4.03 5.45
CA SER A 127 3.52 3.23 5.13
C SER A 127 3.44 1.83 5.75
N SER A 128 2.92 1.71 6.98
CA SER A 128 2.73 0.43 7.67
C SER A 128 1.75 -0.48 6.92
N ILE A 129 0.62 0.06 6.48
CA ILE A 129 -0.42 -0.69 5.74
C ILE A 129 0.17 -1.32 4.47
N VAL A 130 0.85 -0.52 3.65
CA VAL A 130 1.44 -1.01 2.38
C VAL A 130 2.63 -1.94 2.64
N ASN A 131 3.47 -1.64 3.63
CA ASN A 131 4.62 -2.49 3.94
C ASN A 131 4.25 -3.84 4.57
N ASN A 132 3.00 -4.03 4.98
CA ASN A 132 2.49 -5.31 5.46
C ASN A 132 2.00 -6.24 4.34
N ILE A 133 1.88 -5.76 3.10
CA ILE A 133 1.49 -6.59 1.94
C ILE A 133 2.33 -7.88 1.82
N PRO A 134 3.67 -7.88 1.93
CA PRO A 134 4.47 -9.11 1.86
C PRO A 134 4.11 -10.12 2.96
N MET A 135 3.82 -9.64 4.17
CA MET A 135 3.41 -10.50 5.29
C MET A 135 2.02 -11.10 5.03
N LYS A 136 1.07 -10.30 4.53
CA LYS A 136 -0.26 -10.77 4.13
C LYS A 136 -0.17 -11.83 3.03
N ALA A 137 0.70 -11.61 2.05
CA ALA A 137 1.01 -12.60 1.01
C ALA A 137 1.50 -13.93 1.59
N MET A 138 2.49 -13.91 2.48
CA MET A 138 2.96 -15.15 3.11
C MET A 138 1.88 -15.86 3.91
N LYS A 139 1.14 -15.15 4.76
CA LYS A 139 0.06 -15.77 5.56
C LYS A 139 -1.00 -16.40 4.69
N CYS A 140 -1.41 -15.70 3.63
CA CYS A 140 -2.41 -16.16 2.70
C CYS A 140 -1.95 -17.38 1.88
N LEU A 141 -0.65 -17.52 1.63
CA LEU A 141 -0.05 -18.69 0.99
C LEU A 141 0.22 -19.86 1.97
N GLN A 142 0.47 -19.58 3.24
CA GLN A 142 0.72 -20.58 4.29
C GLN A 142 -0.56 -21.16 4.91
N SER A 143 -1.68 -20.44 4.82
CA SER A 143 -2.98 -20.87 5.33
C SER A 143 -3.74 -21.74 4.33
N GLN A 144 -3.06 -22.20 3.28
CA GLN A 144 -3.54 -23.13 2.24
C GLN A 144 -2.93 -24.52 2.50
#